data_AF-A0AA44TDI2-F1
#
_entry.id   AF-A0AA44TDI2-F1
#
_cell.length_a   1.000
_cell.length_b   1.000
_cell.length_c   1.000
_cell.angle_alpha   90.00
_cell.angle_beta   90.00
_cell.angle_gamma   90.00
#
_symmetry.space_group_name_H-M   'P 1'
#
loop_
_entity.id
_entity.type
_entity.pdbx_description
1 polymer ?
#
loop_
_entity_poly.entity_id
_entity_poly.type
_entity_poly.pdbx_seq_one_letter_code
_entity_poly.pdbx_strand_id
1 'polypeptide(L)'
;MFDITDYHESKWFEMNLQEKKDALIRLEKEIASRQKNRPEIPIFFDPTMKSHELGGYSPNKKRIRINANLLLDNENLNVLYDLVGTIIHEGWHVYQYHAMDNPGFHPKPGEVAVWEQNDRYYYRSSEDDALDSLYRMQGLERSAKQHEIDGLKSFYKEVEEATGMSNPGLGNYLLREKAIQNQFRHVFATEFLLPHFTPTELSKLRRYPSLIYREMDRLIREKQIQDKRNQRKPRVKRLNRDQRKPRVKPQDQGQLKPRVKPQDQRQPRLKPQDQDQHTLRVQQQRVRNLGGK
;
A
#
# COMPACT_ATOMS: atom_id res chain seq x y z
N MET A 1 -4.81 2.10 28.48
CA MET A 1 -5.26 0.70 28.30
C MET A 1 -6.24 0.68 27.14
N PHE A 2 -6.21 -0.33 26.28
CA PHE A 2 -7.20 -0.47 25.20
C PHE A 2 -8.54 -0.89 25.82
N ASP A 3 -9.61 -0.16 25.50
CA ASP A 3 -10.98 -0.44 25.94
C ASP A 3 -11.85 -0.52 24.69
N ILE A 4 -12.31 -1.73 24.36
CA ILE A 4 -13.09 -1.97 23.15
C ILE A 4 -14.47 -1.29 23.20
N THR A 5 -14.97 -0.93 24.40
CA THR A 5 -16.25 -0.24 24.53
C THR A 5 -16.20 1.20 24.00
N ASP A 6 -15.01 1.81 23.89
CA ASP A 6 -14.78 3.15 23.31
C ASP A 6 -15.34 3.28 21.87
N TYR A 7 -15.45 2.15 21.16
CA TYR A 7 -15.84 2.13 19.75
C TYR A 7 -17.30 1.74 19.55
N HIS A 8 -18.10 1.67 20.61
CA HIS A 8 -19.56 1.62 20.49
C HIS A 8 -20.10 3.02 20.22
N GLU A 9 -21.11 3.13 19.34
CA GLU A 9 -21.69 4.42 18.92
C GLU A 9 -22.05 5.32 20.10
N SER A 10 -22.74 4.77 21.12
CA SER A 10 -23.20 5.55 22.27
C SER A 10 -22.06 6.21 23.05
N LYS A 11 -20.89 5.56 23.14
CA LYS A 11 -19.72 6.10 23.85
C LYS A 11 -18.93 7.02 22.94
N TRP A 12 -18.75 6.65 21.68
CA TRP A 12 -17.99 7.43 20.70
C TRP A 12 -18.52 8.86 20.54
N PHE A 13 -19.85 9.03 20.51
CA PHE A 13 -20.47 10.35 20.33
C PHE A 13 -20.45 11.23 21.59
N GLU A 14 -20.17 10.64 22.76
CA GLU A 14 -19.94 11.39 24.00
C GLU A 14 -18.48 11.82 24.16
N MET A 15 -17.54 11.16 23.46
CA MET A 15 -16.11 11.46 23.54
C MET A 15 -15.78 12.81 22.91
N ASN A 16 -14.91 13.56 23.58
CA ASN A 16 -14.33 14.77 23.02
C ASN A 16 -13.27 14.44 21.95
N LEU A 17 -12.81 15.47 21.22
CA LEU A 17 -11.86 15.31 20.12
C LEU A 17 -10.56 14.60 20.53
N GLN A 18 -10.02 14.91 21.71
CA GLN A 18 -8.77 14.29 22.16
C GLN A 18 -8.98 12.82 22.53
N GLU A 19 -10.09 12.50 23.19
CA GLU A 19 -10.46 11.13 23.53
C GLU A 19 -10.61 10.25 22.28
N LYS A 20 -11.28 10.76 21.23
CA LYS A 20 -11.39 10.05 19.94
C LYS A 20 -10.03 9.82 19.29
N LYS A 21 -9.14 10.81 19.30
CA LYS A 21 -7.78 10.67 18.78
C LYS A 21 -7.01 9.59 19.53
N ASP A 22 -7.06 9.62 20.86
CA ASP A 22 -6.38 8.66 21.70
C ASP A 22 -6.96 7.26 21.51
N ALA A 23 -8.27 7.13 21.32
CA ALA A 23 -8.93 5.87 20.96
C ALA A 23 -8.39 5.32 19.64
N LEU A 24 -8.30 6.12 18.57
CA LEU A 24 -7.74 5.63 17.30
C LEU A 24 -6.26 5.22 17.41
N ILE A 25 -5.46 5.92 18.23
CA ILE A 25 -4.07 5.52 18.50
C ILE A 25 -4.03 4.17 19.23
N ARG A 26 -4.89 3.96 20.24
CA ARG A 26 -5.00 2.67 20.92
C ARG A 26 -5.46 1.55 19.99
N LEU A 27 -6.34 1.87 19.04
CA LEU A 27 -6.83 0.91 18.05
C LEU A 27 -5.71 0.40 17.14
N GLU A 28 -4.90 1.31 16.57
CA GLU A 28 -3.76 0.91 15.73
C GLU A 28 -2.76 0.04 16.51
N LYS A 29 -2.49 0.38 17.77
CA LYS A 29 -1.64 -0.44 18.65
C LYS A 29 -2.22 -1.84 18.85
N GLU A 30 -3.53 -1.95 19.07
CA GLU A 30 -4.22 -3.23 19.21
C GLU A 30 -4.17 -4.06 17.92
N ILE A 31 -4.44 -3.43 16.77
CA ILE A 31 -4.38 -4.10 15.45
C ILE A 31 -2.97 -4.60 15.16
N ALA A 32 -1.94 -3.78 15.43
CA ALA A 32 -0.55 -4.17 15.23
C ALA A 32 -0.19 -5.43 16.06
N SER A 33 -0.68 -5.52 17.31
CA SER A 33 -0.46 -6.69 18.17
C SER A 33 -1.11 -7.95 17.61
N ARG A 34 -2.37 -7.84 17.14
CA ARG A 34 -3.13 -8.95 16.52
C ARG A 34 -2.50 -9.43 15.21
N GLN A 35 -1.82 -8.55 14.49
CA GLN A 35 -1.20 -8.83 13.20
C GLN A 35 0.23 -9.38 13.34
N LYS A 36 0.39 -10.43 14.15
CA LYS A 36 1.68 -11.07 14.49
C LYS A 36 2.71 -10.10 15.09
N ASN A 37 2.26 -9.11 15.87
CA ASN A 37 3.11 -8.08 16.45
C ASN A 37 3.97 -7.35 15.41
N ARG A 38 3.37 -6.95 14.28
CA ARG A 38 4.02 -6.01 13.35
C ARG A 38 4.33 -4.69 14.09
N PRO A 39 5.25 -3.85 13.59
CA PRO A 39 5.53 -2.56 14.20
C PRO A 39 4.26 -1.70 14.31
N GLU A 40 4.07 -1.10 15.49
CA GLU A 40 3.12 -0.01 15.71
C GLU A 40 3.56 1.22 14.92
N ILE A 41 2.62 1.91 14.32
CA ILE A 41 2.88 3.08 13.47
C ILE A 41 2.16 4.31 14.02
N PRO A 42 2.81 5.50 14.07
CA PRO A 42 2.16 6.71 14.53
C PRO A 42 1.02 7.14 13.60
N ILE A 43 -0.06 7.63 14.22
CA ILE A 43 -1.19 8.27 13.52
C ILE A 43 -0.97 9.78 13.49
N PHE A 44 -1.13 10.37 12.31
CA PHE A 44 -1.13 11.80 12.09
C PHE A 44 -2.53 12.26 11.67
N PHE A 45 -3.18 13.04 12.54
CA PHE A 45 -4.48 13.64 12.26
C PHE A 45 -4.31 14.90 11.40
N ASP A 46 -4.73 14.82 10.16
CA ASP A 46 -4.50 15.85 9.15
C ASP A 46 -5.80 16.61 8.83
N PRO A 47 -5.92 17.89 9.24
CA PRO A 47 -7.10 18.70 8.96
C PRO A 47 -7.17 19.23 7.52
N THR A 48 -6.11 19.02 6.72
CA THR A 48 -6.01 19.54 5.35
C THR A 48 -6.48 18.53 4.29
N MET A 49 -6.84 17.31 4.70
CA MET A 49 -7.37 16.28 3.81
C MET A 49 -8.74 16.68 3.27
N LYS A 50 -9.00 16.34 2.00
CA LYS A 50 -10.28 16.61 1.35
C LYS A 50 -11.38 15.76 1.98
N SER A 51 -12.64 16.20 1.87
CA SER A 51 -13.79 15.50 2.48
C SER A 51 -13.96 14.05 2.04
N HIS A 52 -13.55 13.69 0.82
CA HIS A 52 -13.62 12.32 0.32
C HIS A 52 -12.40 11.45 0.69
N GLU A 53 -11.36 12.03 1.27
CA GLU A 53 -10.18 11.30 1.72
C GLU A 53 -10.37 10.92 3.20
N LEU A 54 -10.48 9.63 3.51
CA LEU A 54 -10.64 9.17 4.90
C LEU A 54 -9.28 9.07 5.62
N GLY A 55 -8.29 8.51 4.93
CA GLY A 55 -6.96 8.26 5.47
C GLY A 55 -5.98 7.79 4.41
N GLY A 56 -4.77 7.43 4.85
CA GLY A 56 -3.76 6.85 3.98
C GLY A 56 -2.45 6.56 4.71
N TYR A 57 -1.88 5.38 4.48
CA TYR A 57 -0.56 5.00 4.94
C TYR A 57 0.51 5.62 4.04
N SER A 58 1.53 6.19 4.66
CA SER A 58 2.71 6.73 3.98
C SER A 58 3.93 5.88 4.30
N PRO A 59 4.33 4.92 3.45
CA PRO A 59 5.47 4.03 3.71
C PRO A 59 6.77 4.80 3.99
N ASN A 60 7.07 5.82 3.17
CA ASN A 60 8.26 6.64 3.31
C ASN A 60 8.31 7.44 4.63
N LYS A 61 7.14 7.83 5.15
CA LYS A 61 7.03 8.58 6.40
C LYS A 61 6.74 7.68 7.61
N LYS A 62 6.54 6.37 7.37
CA LYS A 62 6.13 5.37 8.35
C LYS A 62 5.05 5.90 9.29
N ARG A 63 3.94 6.38 8.72
CA ARG A 63 2.80 6.93 9.48
C ARG A 63 1.48 6.72 8.75
N ILE A 64 0.41 6.54 9.52
CA ILE A 64 -0.97 6.58 9.01
C ILE A 64 -1.44 8.02 9.10
N ARG A 65 -2.02 8.55 8.02
CA ARG A 65 -2.76 9.83 8.04
C ARG A 65 -4.24 9.53 8.17
N ILE A 66 -4.93 10.30 9.01
CA ILE A 66 -6.39 10.26 9.15
C ILE A 66 -6.92 11.68 8.93
N ASN A 67 -8.02 11.79 8.21
CA ASN A 67 -8.69 13.07 8.03
C ASN A 67 -9.27 13.56 9.36
N ALA A 68 -8.66 14.59 9.93
CA ALA A 68 -9.03 15.09 11.25
C ALA A 68 -10.43 15.70 11.28
N ASN A 69 -10.95 16.14 10.13
CA ASN A 69 -12.27 16.77 10.04
C ASN A 69 -13.39 15.76 10.30
N LEU A 70 -13.17 14.47 10.04
CA LEU A 70 -14.14 13.41 10.35
C LEU A 70 -14.40 13.28 11.85
N LEU A 71 -13.40 13.57 12.70
CA LEU A 71 -13.54 13.43 14.15
C LEU A 71 -14.50 14.47 14.76
N LEU A 72 -14.82 15.53 14.01
CA LEU A 72 -15.72 16.61 14.40
C LEU A 72 -17.18 16.31 14.08
N ASP A 73 -17.45 15.28 13.27
CA ASP A 73 -18.81 14.86 12.96
C ASP A 73 -19.35 13.95 14.07
N ASN A 74 -20.32 14.48 14.82
CA ASN A 74 -20.96 13.80 15.94
C ASN A 74 -22.37 13.29 15.62
N GLU A 75 -22.81 13.44 14.36
CA GLU A 75 -24.20 13.15 13.98
C GLU A 75 -24.27 11.98 12.99
N ASN A 76 -23.24 11.82 12.16
CA ASN A 76 -23.19 10.76 11.17
C ASN A 76 -22.66 9.44 11.78
N LEU A 77 -23.57 8.51 12.05
CA LEU A 77 -23.24 7.18 12.56
C LEU A 77 -22.18 6.44 11.72
N ASN A 78 -22.13 6.69 10.41
CA ASN A 78 -21.15 6.02 9.54
C ASN A 78 -19.71 6.46 9.80
N VAL A 79 -19.48 7.66 10.34
CA VAL A 79 -18.14 8.23 10.51
C VAL A 79 -17.28 7.41 11.47
N LEU A 80 -17.88 6.87 12.54
CA LEU A 80 -17.19 5.97 13.45
C LEU A 80 -16.66 4.73 12.70
N TYR A 81 -17.51 4.07 11.91
CA TYR A 81 -17.14 2.89 11.13
C TYR A 81 -16.13 3.22 10.03
N ASP A 82 -16.25 4.41 9.41
CA ASP A 82 -15.28 4.92 8.45
C ASP A 82 -13.90 5.09 9.08
N LEU A 83 -13.83 5.65 10.30
CA LEU A 83 -12.57 5.86 11.01
C LEU A 83 -11.95 4.54 11.48
N VAL A 84 -12.73 3.65 12.10
CA VAL A 84 -12.27 2.33 12.54
C VAL A 84 -11.85 1.49 11.34
N GLY A 85 -12.66 1.48 10.28
CA GLY A 85 -12.37 0.79 9.02
C GLY A 85 -11.09 1.31 8.38
N THR A 86 -10.90 2.63 8.34
CA THR A 86 -9.67 3.25 7.84
C THR A 86 -8.45 2.79 8.66
N ILE A 87 -8.51 2.76 9.99
CA ILE A 87 -7.37 2.26 10.78
C ILE A 87 -7.07 0.78 10.47
N ILE A 88 -8.10 -0.07 10.32
CA ILE A 88 -7.89 -1.48 9.95
C ILE A 88 -7.30 -1.61 8.54
N HIS A 89 -7.80 -0.83 7.56
CA HIS A 89 -7.33 -0.81 6.17
C HIS A 89 -5.88 -0.34 6.08
N GLU A 90 -5.59 0.84 6.63
CA GLU A 90 -4.24 1.41 6.59
C GLU A 90 -3.27 0.59 7.44
N GLY A 91 -3.72 0.00 8.54
CA GLY A 91 -2.95 -0.95 9.34
C GLY A 91 -2.62 -2.23 8.56
N TRP A 92 -3.50 -2.69 7.66
CA TRP A 92 -3.18 -3.78 6.74
C TRP A 92 -2.15 -3.38 5.70
N HIS A 93 -2.17 -2.14 5.20
CA HIS A 93 -1.08 -1.64 4.37
C HIS A 93 0.26 -1.68 5.12
N VAL A 94 0.31 -1.29 6.40
CA VAL A 94 1.52 -1.46 7.22
C VAL A 94 1.95 -2.92 7.27
N TYR A 95 1.03 -3.86 7.50
CA TYR A 95 1.30 -5.29 7.49
C TYR A 95 1.88 -5.76 6.15
N GLN A 96 1.27 -5.36 5.04
CA GLN A 96 1.71 -5.75 3.70
C GLN A 96 3.13 -5.24 3.41
N TYR A 97 3.42 -3.97 3.68
CA TYR A 97 4.78 -3.43 3.50
C TYR A 97 5.79 -4.13 4.41
N HIS A 98 5.43 -4.41 5.66
CA HIS A 98 6.29 -5.18 6.55
C HIS A 98 6.55 -6.59 6.01
N ALA A 99 5.55 -7.26 5.44
CA ALA A 99 5.70 -8.57 4.81
C ALA A 99 6.58 -8.55 3.56
N MET A 100 6.52 -7.49 2.75
CA MET A 100 7.40 -7.29 1.60
C MET A 100 8.86 -7.12 2.03
N ASP A 101 9.10 -6.38 3.11
CA ASP A 101 10.44 -6.16 3.66
C ASP A 101 11.00 -7.38 4.43
N ASN A 102 10.14 -8.34 4.81
CA ASN A 102 10.50 -9.47 5.67
C ASN A 102 10.02 -10.81 5.08
N PRO A 103 10.79 -11.43 4.17
CA PRO A 103 10.44 -12.71 3.56
C PRO A 103 10.11 -13.79 4.58
N GLY A 104 8.98 -14.47 4.38
CA GLY A 104 8.48 -15.52 5.28
C GLY A 104 7.57 -15.03 6.42
N PHE A 105 7.40 -13.71 6.61
CA PHE A 105 6.49 -13.16 7.61
C PHE A 105 5.01 -13.47 7.29
N HIS A 106 4.62 -13.28 6.02
CA HIS A 106 3.30 -13.64 5.51
C HIS A 106 3.31 -15.07 4.97
N PRO A 107 2.32 -15.92 5.30
CA PRO A 107 2.34 -17.36 4.96
C PRO A 107 2.26 -17.66 3.46
N LYS A 108 1.80 -16.72 2.63
CA LYS A 108 1.61 -16.93 1.19
C LYS A 108 2.54 -16.04 0.38
N PRO A 109 3.74 -16.51 0.00
CA PRO A 109 4.69 -15.69 -0.76
C PRO A 109 4.15 -15.20 -2.11
N GLY A 110 3.20 -15.93 -2.71
CA GLY A 110 2.52 -15.49 -3.93
C GLY A 110 1.68 -14.22 -3.75
N GLU A 111 1.05 -14.01 -2.58
CA GLU A 111 0.30 -12.77 -2.29
C GLU A 111 1.27 -11.60 -2.13
N VAL A 112 2.40 -11.80 -1.42
CA VAL A 112 3.45 -10.79 -1.25
C VAL A 112 4.02 -10.34 -2.60
N ALA A 113 4.31 -11.29 -3.51
CA ALA A 113 4.82 -10.96 -4.84
C ALA A 113 3.84 -10.10 -5.67
N VAL A 114 2.53 -10.31 -5.52
CA VAL A 114 1.51 -9.46 -6.16
C VAL A 114 1.52 -8.05 -5.54
N TRP A 115 1.62 -7.95 -4.21
CA TRP A 115 1.70 -6.66 -3.53
C TRP A 115 2.95 -5.86 -3.94
N GLU A 116 4.13 -6.48 -3.96
CA GLU A 116 5.37 -5.86 -4.42
C GLU A 116 5.27 -5.35 -5.87
N GLN A 117 4.58 -6.13 -6.71
CA GLN A 117 4.37 -5.75 -8.10
C GLN A 117 3.43 -4.55 -8.23
N ASN A 118 2.36 -4.51 -7.42
CA ASN A 118 1.43 -3.38 -7.37
C ASN A 118 2.10 -2.11 -6.82
N ASP A 119 2.90 -2.22 -5.76
CA ASP A 119 3.60 -1.09 -5.13
C ASP A 119 4.51 -0.33 -6.11
N ARG A 120 5.33 -1.06 -6.89
CA ARG A 120 6.25 -0.47 -7.88
C ARG A 120 5.56 0.45 -8.90
N TYR A 121 4.26 0.25 -9.13
CA TYR A 121 3.51 0.90 -10.19
C TYR A 121 2.16 1.45 -9.71
N TYR A 122 2.06 1.78 -8.42
CA TYR A 122 0.80 2.11 -7.75
C TYR A 122 -0.02 3.24 -8.41
N TYR A 123 -1.28 2.95 -8.75
CA TYR A 123 -2.28 3.99 -9.00
C TYR A 123 -2.70 4.60 -7.67
N ARG A 124 -2.93 5.91 -7.64
CA ARG A 124 -3.50 6.61 -6.49
C ARG A 124 -5.00 6.79 -6.71
N SER A 125 -5.73 6.98 -5.61
CA SER A 125 -7.15 7.35 -5.70
C SER A 125 -7.34 8.60 -6.56
N SER A 126 -8.48 8.65 -7.24
CA SER A 126 -8.85 9.71 -8.17
C SER A 126 -10.33 10.07 -8.01
N GLU A 127 -10.67 11.30 -8.40
CA GLU A 127 -12.07 11.71 -8.57
C GLU A 127 -12.66 11.17 -9.89
N ASP A 128 -11.82 10.66 -10.81
CA ASP A 128 -12.26 9.97 -12.03
C ASP A 128 -12.58 8.50 -11.73
N ASP A 129 -13.83 8.09 -11.95
CA ASP A 129 -14.31 6.74 -11.62
C ASP A 129 -13.52 5.62 -12.30
N ALA A 130 -13.06 5.81 -13.54
CA ALA A 130 -12.29 4.79 -14.24
C ALA A 130 -10.89 4.65 -13.63
N LEU A 131 -10.23 5.76 -13.32
CA LEU A 131 -8.94 5.75 -12.63
C LEU A 131 -9.05 5.27 -11.19
N ASP A 132 -10.11 5.64 -10.47
CA ASP A 132 -10.34 5.17 -9.10
C ASP A 132 -10.73 3.68 -9.07
N SER A 133 -11.39 3.19 -10.12
CA SER A 133 -11.60 1.74 -10.30
C SER A 133 -10.26 1.01 -10.44
N LEU A 134 -9.29 1.56 -11.18
CA LEU A 134 -7.95 0.97 -11.26
C LEU A 134 -7.29 0.95 -9.89
N TYR A 135 -7.37 2.04 -9.13
CA TYR A 135 -6.85 2.15 -7.77
C TYR A 135 -7.42 1.06 -6.85
N ARG A 136 -8.75 1.02 -6.70
CA ARG A 136 -9.47 0.09 -5.80
C ARG A 136 -9.33 -1.36 -6.21
N MET A 137 -9.19 -1.60 -7.51
CA MET A 137 -9.01 -2.93 -8.04
C MET A 137 -7.55 -3.36 -8.06
N GLN A 138 -6.56 -2.64 -7.51
CA GLN A 138 -5.22 -3.19 -7.33
C GLN A 138 -5.24 -4.33 -6.31
N GLY A 139 -4.47 -5.41 -6.52
CA GLY A 139 -4.39 -6.53 -5.56
C GLY A 139 -4.05 -6.10 -4.14
N LEU A 140 -3.19 -5.09 -3.98
CA LEU A 140 -2.84 -4.47 -2.71
C LEU A 140 -4.07 -3.85 -2.00
N GLU A 141 -4.83 -2.99 -2.70
CA GLU A 141 -6.06 -2.35 -2.17
C GLU A 141 -7.22 -3.34 -1.96
N ARG A 142 -7.42 -4.28 -2.88
CA ARG A 142 -8.47 -5.32 -2.73
C ARG A 142 -8.21 -6.17 -1.49
N SER A 143 -6.95 -6.52 -1.25
CA SER A 143 -6.56 -7.27 -0.05
C SER A 143 -6.80 -6.47 1.23
N ALA A 144 -6.43 -5.18 1.26
CA ALA A 144 -6.67 -4.30 2.40
C ALA A 144 -8.17 -4.09 2.66
N LYS A 145 -8.97 -3.82 1.63
CA LYS A 145 -10.41 -3.63 1.78
C LYS A 145 -11.14 -4.91 2.22
N GLN A 146 -10.70 -6.08 1.75
CA GLN A 146 -11.25 -7.35 2.25
C GLN A 146 -10.90 -7.56 3.73
N HIS A 147 -9.65 -7.27 4.12
CA HIS A 147 -9.23 -7.33 5.52
C HIS A 147 -9.99 -6.35 6.40
N GLU A 148 -10.25 -5.13 5.92
CA GLU A 148 -11.08 -4.14 6.59
C GLU A 148 -12.50 -4.65 6.84
N ILE A 149 -13.18 -5.19 5.84
CA ILE A 149 -14.55 -5.66 5.97
C ILE A 149 -14.66 -6.82 6.97
N ASP A 150 -13.75 -7.78 6.90
CA ASP A 150 -13.77 -8.94 7.81
C ASP A 150 -13.31 -8.54 9.22
N GLY A 151 -12.35 -7.62 9.30
CA GLY A 151 -11.87 -7.02 10.54
C GLY A 151 -12.97 -6.23 11.26
N LEU A 152 -13.71 -5.37 10.54
CA LEU A 152 -14.82 -4.62 11.10
C LEU A 152 -15.92 -5.52 11.65
N LYS A 153 -16.33 -6.55 10.90
CA LYS A 153 -17.34 -7.51 11.37
C LYS A 153 -16.90 -8.19 12.67
N SER A 154 -15.66 -8.64 12.72
CA SER A 154 -15.11 -9.34 13.89
C SER A 154 -14.98 -8.38 15.08
N PHE A 155 -14.42 -7.20 14.83
CA PHE A 155 -14.21 -6.15 15.82
C PHE A 155 -15.52 -5.70 16.45
N TYR A 156 -16.53 -5.37 15.64
CA TYR A 156 -17.80 -4.90 16.18
C TYR A 156 -18.63 -6.01 16.82
N LYS A 157 -18.44 -7.28 16.44
CA LYS A 157 -18.98 -8.40 17.21
C LYS A 157 -18.40 -8.43 18.63
N GLU A 158 -17.09 -8.21 18.80
CA GLU A 158 -16.46 -8.09 20.11
C GLU A 158 -16.95 -6.84 20.89
N VAL A 159 -17.20 -5.72 20.20
CA VAL A 159 -17.81 -4.52 20.81
C VAL A 159 -19.21 -4.85 21.36
N GLU A 160 -20.08 -5.46 20.56
CA GLU A 160 -21.44 -5.85 20.98
C GLU A 160 -21.42 -6.83 22.15
N GLU A 161 -20.49 -7.79 22.15
CA GLU A 161 -20.32 -8.75 23.25
C GLU A 161 -19.85 -8.05 24.54
N ALA A 162 -18.97 -7.04 24.45
CA ALA A 162 -18.46 -6.31 25.60
C ALA A 162 -19.47 -5.31 26.19
N THR A 163 -20.34 -4.71 25.37
CA THR A 163 -21.32 -3.71 25.83
C THR A 163 -22.69 -4.32 26.12
N GLY A 164 -23.02 -5.47 25.53
CA GLY A 164 -24.38 -6.01 25.51
C GLY A 164 -25.36 -5.18 24.66
N MET A 165 -24.86 -4.29 23.80
CA MET A 165 -25.63 -3.38 22.96
C MET A 165 -25.32 -3.65 21.48
N SER A 166 -26.31 -3.49 20.60
CA SER A 166 -26.11 -3.65 19.15
C SER A 166 -25.46 -2.42 18.52
N ASN A 167 -24.73 -2.62 17.41
CA ASN A 167 -24.11 -1.57 16.61
C ASN A 167 -24.83 -1.42 15.24
N PRO A 168 -25.99 -0.75 15.20
CA PRO A 168 -26.84 -0.72 14.00
C PRO A 168 -26.19 -0.03 12.79
N GLY A 169 -25.31 0.94 13.01
CA GLY A 169 -24.63 1.64 11.92
C GLY A 169 -23.65 0.77 11.12
N LEU A 170 -23.16 -0.34 11.69
CA LEU A 170 -22.28 -1.28 10.97
C LEU A 170 -22.98 -1.84 9.73
N GLY A 171 -24.27 -2.18 9.85
CA GLY A 171 -25.06 -2.71 8.73
C GLY A 171 -25.14 -1.71 7.57
N ASN A 172 -25.38 -0.43 7.88
CA ASN A 172 -25.44 0.65 6.90
C ASN A 172 -24.09 0.85 6.21
N TYR A 173 -23.00 0.89 6.98
CA TYR A 173 -21.64 0.96 6.46
C TYR A 173 -21.36 -0.20 5.49
N LEU A 174 -21.63 -1.45 5.90
CA LEU A 174 -21.35 -2.62 5.07
C LEU A 174 -22.18 -2.66 3.77
N LEU A 175 -23.43 -2.22 3.82
CA LEU A 175 -24.27 -2.09 2.63
C LEU A 175 -23.73 -1.03 1.68
N ARG A 176 -23.31 0.12 2.20
CA ARG A 176 -22.70 1.21 1.43
C ARG A 176 -21.40 0.76 0.77
N GLU A 177 -20.50 0.14 1.52
CA GLU A 177 -19.23 -0.38 0.98
C GLU A 177 -19.46 -1.45 -0.10
N LYS A 178 -20.45 -2.33 0.09
CA LYS A 178 -20.81 -3.31 -0.94
C LYS A 178 -21.30 -2.65 -2.23
N ALA A 179 -22.12 -1.61 -2.12
CA ALA A 179 -22.58 -0.84 -3.28
C ALA A 179 -21.41 -0.17 -4.02
N ILE A 180 -20.52 0.50 -3.29
CA ILE A 180 -19.30 1.14 -3.82
C ILE A 180 -18.43 0.11 -4.55
N GLN A 181 -18.15 -1.04 -3.92
CA GLN A 181 -17.35 -2.08 -4.57
C GLN A 181 -18.00 -2.63 -5.85
N ASN A 182 -19.32 -2.79 -5.86
CA ASN A 182 -20.03 -3.24 -7.04
C ASN A 182 -19.97 -2.22 -8.18
N GLN A 183 -20.12 -0.93 -7.87
CA GLN A 183 -19.94 0.15 -8.85
C GLN A 183 -18.55 0.10 -9.48
N PHE A 184 -17.49 0.11 -8.67
CA PHE A 184 -16.13 0.13 -9.22
C PHE A 184 -15.72 -1.17 -9.91
N ARG A 185 -16.25 -2.32 -9.47
CA ARG A 185 -16.10 -3.59 -10.23
C ARG A 185 -16.80 -3.53 -11.58
N HIS A 186 -17.98 -2.90 -11.64
CA HIS A 186 -18.71 -2.73 -12.89
C HIS A 186 -17.94 -1.84 -13.85
N VAL A 187 -17.52 -0.64 -13.40
CA VAL A 187 -16.68 0.29 -14.18
C VAL A 187 -15.41 -0.41 -14.66
N PHE A 188 -14.73 -1.14 -13.76
CA PHE A 188 -13.53 -1.86 -14.17
C PHE A 188 -13.83 -2.90 -15.26
N ALA A 189 -14.91 -3.66 -15.09
CA ALA A 189 -15.29 -4.68 -16.04
C ALA A 189 -15.59 -4.08 -17.42
N THR A 190 -16.37 -2.99 -17.47
CA THR A 190 -16.77 -2.37 -18.74
C THR A 190 -15.61 -1.69 -19.45
N GLU A 191 -14.79 -0.93 -18.72
CA GLU A 191 -13.72 -0.11 -19.29
C GLU A 191 -12.43 -0.90 -19.56
N PHE A 192 -12.15 -1.95 -18.78
CA PHE A 192 -10.86 -2.66 -18.84
C PHE A 192 -10.96 -4.16 -19.09
N LEU A 193 -12.03 -4.86 -18.71
CA LEU A 193 -12.15 -6.30 -19.02
C LEU A 193 -12.79 -6.53 -20.40
N LEU A 194 -13.98 -5.98 -20.65
CA LEU A 194 -14.74 -6.23 -21.87
C LEU A 194 -13.95 -5.96 -23.17
N PRO A 195 -13.10 -4.92 -23.28
CA PRO A 195 -12.34 -4.68 -24.49
C PRO A 195 -11.24 -5.72 -24.76
N HIS A 196 -10.85 -6.51 -23.75
CA HIS A 196 -9.71 -7.42 -23.81
C HIS A 196 -10.08 -8.89 -23.92
N PHE A 197 -11.36 -9.25 -23.79
CA PHE A 197 -11.81 -10.63 -23.74
C PHE A 197 -13.05 -10.87 -24.60
N THR A 198 -13.09 -12.01 -25.27
CA THR A 198 -14.29 -12.52 -25.96
C THR A 198 -15.36 -12.96 -24.95
N PRO A 199 -16.65 -13.06 -25.35
CA PRO A 199 -17.71 -13.57 -24.48
C PRO A 199 -17.42 -14.96 -23.89
N THR A 200 -16.76 -15.84 -24.66
CA THR A 200 -16.37 -17.18 -24.21
C THR A 200 -15.30 -17.12 -23.12
N GLU A 201 -14.31 -16.23 -23.24
CA GLU A 201 -13.28 -16.04 -22.21
C GLU A 201 -13.86 -15.43 -20.94
N LEU A 202 -14.74 -14.43 -21.08
CA LEU A 202 -15.45 -13.83 -19.94
C LEU A 202 -16.30 -14.86 -19.19
N SER A 203 -16.96 -15.79 -19.89
CA SER A 203 -17.72 -16.88 -19.28
C SER A 203 -16.81 -17.80 -18.43
N LYS A 204 -15.61 -18.12 -18.93
CA LYS A 204 -14.62 -18.90 -18.18
C LYS A 204 -14.13 -18.14 -16.94
N LEU A 205 -13.84 -16.85 -17.09
CA LEU A 205 -13.40 -15.99 -15.98
C LEU A 205 -14.49 -15.91 -14.88
N ARG A 206 -15.76 -15.68 -15.24
CA ARG A 206 -16.88 -15.63 -14.29
C ARG A 206 -17.03 -16.91 -13.45
N ARG A 207 -16.67 -18.07 -14.00
CA ARG A 207 -16.72 -19.34 -13.27
C ARG A 207 -15.63 -19.47 -12.20
N TYR A 208 -14.54 -18.72 -12.30
CA TYR A 208 -13.38 -18.81 -11.40
C TYR A 208 -12.92 -17.42 -10.93
N PRO A 209 -13.41 -16.93 -9.78
CA PRO A 209 -13.07 -15.59 -9.27
C PRO A 209 -11.56 -15.33 -9.15
N SER A 210 -10.77 -16.34 -8.80
CA SER A 210 -9.31 -16.24 -8.74
C SER A 210 -8.67 -15.93 -10.10
N LEU A 211 -9.23 -16.47 -11.20
CA LEU A 211 -8.76 -16.15 -12.55
C LEU A 211 -9.12 -14.72 -12.93
N ILE A 212 -10.32 -14.24 -12.55
CA ILE A 212 -10.68 -12.83 -12.74
C ILE A 212 -9.66 -11.93 -12.07
N TYR A 213 -9.38 -12.14 -10.78
CA TYR A 213 -8.44 -11.27 -10.07
C TYR A 213 -7.04 -11.29 -10.66
N ARG A 214 -6.57 -12.46 -11.09
CA ARG A 214 -5.28 -12.59 -11.79
C ARG A 214 -5.25 -11.79 -13.10
N GLU A 215 -6.31 -11.85 -13.90
CA GLU A 215 -6.39 -11.08 -15.14
C GLU A 215 -6.52 -9.59 -14.89
N MET A 216 -7.26 -9.19 -13.85
CA MET A 216 -7.36 -7.79 -13.44
C MET A 216 -5.99 -7.24 -13.04
N ASP A 217 -5.24 -7.97 -12.21
CA ASP A 217 -3.88 -7.57 -11.82
C ASP A 217 -2.93 -7.50 -13.03
N ARG A 218 -3.08 -8.42 -13.99
CA ARG A 218 -2.33 -8.38 -15.25
C ARG A 218 -2.63 -7.12 -16.05
N LEU A 219 -3.89 -6.79 -16.27
CA LEU A 219 -4.32 -5.63 -17.06
C LEU A 219 -3.93 -4.31 -16.40
N ILE A 220 -4.12 -4.20 -15.09
CA ILE A 220 -3.66 -3.04 -14.31
C ILE A 220 -2.16 -2.84 -14.52
N ARG A 221 -1.37 -3.91 -14.36
CA ARG A 221 0.09 -3.86 -14.58
C ARG A 221 0.46 -3.42 -16.00
N GLU A 222 -0.18 -4.00 -17.01
CA GLU A 222 0.08 -3.65 -18.41
C GLU A 222 -0.19 -2.17 -18.67
N LYS A 223 -1.31 -1.66 -18.15
CA LYS A 223 -1.67 -0.24 -18.26
C LYS A 223 -0.66 0.66 -17.55
N GLN A 224 -0.24 0.31 -16.33
CA GLN A 224 0.77 1.08 -15.59
C GLN A 224 2.11 1.16 -16.33
N ILE A 225 2.55 0.05 -16.93
CA ILE A 225 3.77 0.00 -17.74
C ILE A 225 3.63 0.90 -18.97
N GLN A 226 2.48 0.85 -19.65
CA GLN A 226 2.20 1.67 -20.82
C GLN A 226 2.17 3.17 -20.48
N ASP A 227 1.51 3.56 -19.39
CA ASP A 227 1.42 4.94 -18.94
C ASP A 227 2.81 5.51 -18.58
N LYS A 228 3.66 4.73 -17.88
CA LYS A 228 5.05 5.14 -17.62
C LYS A 228 5.90 5.25 -18.89
N ARG A 229 5.70 4.38 -19.88
CA ARG A 229 6.38 4.49 -21.19
C ARG A 229 5.95 5.75 -21.92
N ASN A 230 4.67 6.09 -21.89
CA ASN A 230 4.13 7.30 -22.52
C ASN A 230 4.70 8.57 -21.87
N GLN A 231 4.86 8.59 -20.55
CA GLN A 231 5.48 9.72 -19.83
C GLN A 231 6.97 9.91 -20.15
N ARG A 232 7.69 8.83 -20.54
CA ARG A 232 9.12 8.88 -20.88
C ARG A 232 9.43 9.26 -22.33
N LYS A 233 8.44 9.29 -23.23
CA LYS A 233 8.68 9.71 -24.61
C LYS A 233 8.83 11.25 -24.64
N PRO A 234 9.97 11.82 -25.07
CA PRO A 234 10.06 13.26 -25.27
C PRO A 234 9.02 13.65 -26.31
N ARG A 235 8.25 14.69 -26.00
CA ARG A 235 7.32 15.34 -26.93
C ARG A 235 8.17 16.01 -28.01
N VAL A 236 8.62 15.24 -29.01
CA VAL A 236 9.28 15.78 -30.21
C VAL A 236 8.20 16.53 -30.98
N LYS A 237 7.94 17.78 -30.57
CA LYS A 237 7.33 18.76 -31.45
C LYS A 237 8.27 18.87 -32.65
N ARG A 238 7.80 18.39 -33.80
CA ARG A 238 8.35 18.73 -35.11
C ARG A 238 8.47 20.25 -35.16
N LEU A 239 9.68 20.77 -34.97
CA LEU A 239 9.99 22.13 -35.39
C LEU A 239 10.02 22.13 -36.91
N ASN A 240 9.22 23.02 -37.47
CA ASN A 240 9.04 23.23 -38.91
C ASN A 240 10.39 23.23 -39.62
N ARG A 241 10.48 22.35 -40.62
CA ARG A 241 11.59 22.25 -41.54
C ARG A 241 11.42 23.27 -42.65
N ASP A 242 11.43 24.55 -42.29
CA ASP A 242 11.52 25.66 -43.23
C ASP A 242 12.45 26.72 -42.66
N GLN A 243 13.73 26.58 -43.01
CA GLN A 243 14.60 27.66 -43.43
C GLN A 243 15.95 27.06 -43.78
N ARG A 244 16.10 26.73 -45.08
CA ARG A 244 17.42 26.61 -45.70
C ARG A 244 18.10 27.98 -45.59
N LYS A 245 19.23 28.05 -44.89
CA LYS A 245 20.27 29.04 -45.18
C LYS A 245 21.57 28.30 -45.47
N PRO A 246 22.24 28.59 -46.60
CA PRO A 246 23.49 27.94 -46.94
C PRO A 246 24.61 28.39 -45.99
N ARG A 247 25.44 27.39 -45.69
CA ARG A 247 26.67 27.41 -44.92
C ARG A 247 27.66 28.45 -45.46
N VAL A 248 28.03 29.44 -44.65
CA VAL A 248 29.24 30.24 -44.85
C VAL A 248 30.31 29.72 -43.89
N LYS A 249 31.44 29.26 -44.45
CA LYS A 249 32.67 28.95 -43.70
C LYS A 249 33.53 30.21 -43.59
N PRO A 250 34.25 30.39 -42.48
CA PRO A 250 35.65 30.83 -42.51
C PRO A 250 36.53 29.74 -41.84
N GLN A 251 37.39 29.05 -42.57
CA GLN A 251 38.82 29.34 -42.78
C GLN A 251 39.66 29.40 -41.49
N ASP A 252 40.59 28.45 -41.45
CA ASP A 252 41.65 28.22 -40.47
C ASP A 252 42.40 29.47 -40.00
N GLN A 253 42.62 29.54 -38.69
CA GLN A 253 43.91 29.94 -38.15
C GLN A 253 44.28 28.97 -37.03
N GLY A 254 45.35 28.21 -37.27
CA GLY A 254 45.83 27.19 -36.36
C GLY A 254 46.50 27.75 -35.12
N GLN A 255 46.52 26.94 -34.07
CA GLN A 255 47.62 26.88 -33.11
C GLN A 255 47.59 25.51 -32.41
N LEU A 256 48.58 24.70 -32.75
CA LEU A 256 48.93 23.44 -32.11
C LEU A 256 49.50 23.70 -30.71
N LYS A 257 48.97 23.04 -29.67
CA LYS A 257 49.71 22.74 -28.43
C LYS A 257 49.33 21.36 -27.86
N PRO A 258 50.28 20.68 -27.17
CA PRO A 258 50.39 19.22 -27.23
C PRO A 258 49.60 18.44 -26.17
N ARG A 259 49.32 17.18 -26.56
CA ARG A 259 48.61 16.13 -25.84
C ARG A 259 49.48 15.50 -24.76
N VAL A 260 49.15 15.71 -23.49
CA VAL A 260 49.68 14.93 -22.35
C VAL A 260 48.80 13.70 -22.15
N LYS A 261 49.39 12.50 -22.20
CA LYS A 261 48.75 11.22 -21.85
C LYS A 261 48.83 11.00 -20.34
N PRO A 262 47.76 10.56 -19.65
CA PRO A 262 47.88 10.05 -18.29
C PRO A 262 48.54 8.66 -18.29
N GLN A 263 49.54 8.50 -17.42
CA GLN A 263 50.25 7.26 -17.17
C GLN A 263 49.38 6.24 -16.44
N ASP A 264 49.58 5.00 -16.88
CA ASP A 264 49.07 3.74 -16.35
C ASP A 264 49.75 3.47 -14.98
N GLN A 265 49.00 3.48 -13.88
CA GLN A 265 49.47 2.94 -12.60
C GLN A 265 48.76 1.62 -12.33
N ARG A 266 49.44 0.53 -12.67
CA ARG A 266 49.15 -0.81 -12.16
C ARG A 266 49.87 -1.00 -10.83
N GLN A 267 49.20 -1.63 -9.87
CA GLN A 267 49.62 -2.80 -9.08
C GLN A 267 48.87 -2.82 -7.72
N PRO A 268 48.79 -3.96 -7.00
CA PRO A 268 48.28 -5.25 -7.46
C PRO A 268 47.23 -5.84 -6.48
N ARG A 269 46.53 -6.87 -6.97
CA ARG A 269 45.48 -7.63 -6.28
C ARG A 269 46.12 -8.61 -5.28
N LEU A 270 45.95 -8.38 -3.97
CA LEU A 270 46.32 -9.34 -2.92
C LEU A 270 45.22 -10.39 -2.75
N LYS A 271 45.61 -11.67 -2.80
CA LYS A 271 44.81 -12.83 -2.39
C LYS A 271 45.05 -13.07 -0.88
N PRO A 272 44.05 -13.46 -0.08
CA PRO A 272 44.29 -14.04 1.23
C PRO A 272 44.51 -15.55 1.12
N GLN A 273 45.60 -16.04 1.70
CA GLN A 273 45.79 -17.43 2.13
C GLN A 273 45.93 -17.45 3.65
N ASP A 274 45.51 -18.60 4.20
CA ASP A 274 45.29 -18.93 5.60
C ASP A 274 46.51 -18.78 6.52
N GLN A 275 46.27 -18.30 7.74
CA GLN A 275 46.45 -19.02 9.02
C GLN A 275 46.58 -18.00 10.16
N ASP A 276 45.69 -18.06 11.15
CA ASP A 276 46.12 -18.29 12.53
C ASP A 276 44.94 -18.66 13.43
N GLN A 277 45.05 -19.88 13.96
CA GLN A 277 44.29 -20.39 15.09
C GLN A 277 44.82 -19.75 16.36
N HIS A 278 43.96 -19.08 17.13
CA HIS A 278 43.92 -19.07 18.59
C HIS A 278 43.11 -17.86 19.04
N THR A 279 41.82 -18.05 19.33
CA THR A 279 41.19 -17.63 20.60
C THR A 279 39.68 -17.86 20.57
N LEU A 280 39.17 -18.31 21.72
CA LEU A 280 37.77 -18.21 22.18
C LEU A 280 36.76 -19.25 21.66
N ARG A 281 37.08 -20.52 21.95
CA ARG A 281 36.08 -21.53 22.38
C ARG A 281 35.80 -21.33 23.88
N VAL A 282 34.83 -20.49 24.25
CA VAL A 282 34.15 -20.59 25.54
C VAL A 282 32.70 -20.10 25.35
N GLN A 283 31.74 -20.84 25.90
CA GLN A 283 30.31 -20.52 26.01
C GLN A 283 29.39 -20.94 24.87
N GLN A 284 29.40 -22.23 24.50
CA GLN A 284 28.16 -22.97 24.21
C GLN A 284 28.27 -24.38 24.77
N GLN A 285 27.99 -24.53 26.06
CA GLN A 285 27.56 -25.78 26.71
C GLN A 285 27.07 -25.42 28.12
N ARG A 286 25.89 -25.92 28.51
CA ARG A 286 24.90 -25.40 29.50
C ARG A 286 23.87 -24.53 28.78
N VAL A 287 22.81 -25.09 28.19
CA VAL A 287 21.69 -25.69 28.93
C VAL A 287 21.11 -26.87 28.13
N ARG A 288 21.48 -28.10 28.48
CA ARG A 288 20.64 -29.31 28.36
C ARG A 288 21.09 -30.27 29.46
N ASN A 289 20.11 -30.84 30.16
CA ASN A 289 20.19 -31.82 31.25
C ASN A 289 20.05 -31.25 32.67
N LEU A 290 18.81 -30.86 33.02
CA LEU A 290 18.24 -31.16 34.33
C LEU A 290 16.82 -31.68 34.11
N GLY A 291 16.70 -32.99 34.08
CA GLY A 291 15.45 -33.74 33.98
C GLY A 291 15.74 -35.23 34.14
N GLY A 292 15.47 -35.75 35.34
CA GLY A 292 15.37 -37.20 35.58
C GLY A 292 16.29 -37.78 36.66
N LYS A 293 15.95 -37.55 37.93
CA LYS A 293 15.52 -38.59 38.88
C LYS A 293 14.95 -37.94 40.13
#